data_AF-A0A2N8KTQ3-F1
#
_entry.id   AF-A0A2N8KTQ3-F1
#
_cell.length_a   1.000
_cell.length_b   1.000
_cell.length_c   1.000
_cell.angle_alpha   90.00
_cell.angle_beta   90.00
_cell.angle_gamma   90.00
#
_symmetry.space_group_name_H-M   'P 1'
#
loop_
_entity.id
_entity.type
_entity.pdbx_description
1 polymer ?
#
loop_
_entity_poly.entity_id
_entity_poly.type
_entity_poly.pdbx_seq_one_letter_code
_entity_poly.pdbx_strand_id
1 'polypeptide(L)'
;MLSERYLLECDYCGQKSPFTAPACVQCNRDYKFFTQPVETWDSDQLYRWLYSQHYQIYETVQASGGTHTLTEIERMNYHIGYLEFQVLNGGIHQYFFNPSGPTAPACVELLKKIKARRWAALLSSYLKAFPQKLPPQSMEERNKHLEAIPRWRQIWLDWREHRLVQPEPPPESLPLLLARYVASHRDGSA
;
A
#
# COMPACT_ATOMS: atom_id res chain seq x y z
N MET A 1 -15.31 -13.14 -15.94
CA MET A 1 -15.45 -14.06 -14.80
C MET A 1 -14.27 -13.79 -13.88
N LEU A 2 -14.49 -13.23 -12.68
CA LEU A 2 -13.39 -12.96 -11.75
C LEU A 2 -12.85 -14.30 -11.24
N SER A 3 -11.53 -14.52 -11.29
CA SER A 3 -10.93 -15.75 -10.77
C SER A 3 -11.26 -15.89 -9.28
N GLU A 4 -11.45 -17.12 -8.77
CA GLU A 4 -11.78 -17.35 -7.35
C GLU A 4 -10.73 -16.77 -6.37
N ARG A 5 -9.53 -16.45 -6.84
CA ARG A 5 -8.48 -15.76 -6.07
C ARG A 5 -8.84 -14.32 -5.72
N TYR A 6 -9.89 -13.77 -6.33
CA TYR A 6 -10.31 -12.38 -6.21
C TYR A 6 -11.61 -12.18 -5.43
N LEU A 7 -11.98 -13.16 -4.62
CA LEU A 7 -13.17 -13.09 -3.79
C LEU A 7 -12.79 -13.06 -2.31
N LEU A 8 -13.42 -12.17 -1.54
CA LEU A 8 -13.40 -12.15 -0.08
C LEU A 8 -14.54 -13.02 0.44
N GLU A 9 -14.23 -13.98 1.29
CA GLU A 9 -15.26 -14.73 2.00
C GLU A 9 -15.75 -13.91 3.20
N CYS A 10 -17.05 -13.73 3.33
CA CYS A 10 -17.62 -13.01 4.44
C CYS A 10 -17.67 -13.89 5.70
N ASP A 11 -17.01 -13.47 6.77
CA ASP A 11 -17.00 -14.21 8.04
C ASP A 11 -18.38 -14.33 8.71
N TYR A 12 -19.37 -13.54 8.27
CA TYR A 12 -20.73 -13.59 8.83
C TYR A 12 -21.66 -14.57 8.12
N CYS A 13 -21.52 -14.73 6.81
CA CYS A 13 -22.46 -15.54 6.02
C CYS A 13 -21.79 -16.57 5.10
N GLY A 14 -20.46 -16.66 5.11
CA GLY A 14 -19.67 -17.57 4.26
C GLY A 14 -19.72 -17.26 2.77
N GLN A 15 -20.44 -16.21 2.35
CA GLN A 15 -20.56 -15.88 0.94
C GLN A 15 -19.33 -15.13 0.43
N LYS A 16 -18.92 -15.52 -0.76
CA LYS A 16 -17.83 -14.88 -1.50
C LYS A 16 -18.34 -13.60 -2.15
N SER A 17 -17.63 -12.52 -1.91
CA SER A 17 -17.90 -11.19 -2.48
C SER A 17 -16.68 -10.74 -3.28
N PRO A 18 -16.82 -9.91 -4.34
CA PRO A 18 -15.67 -9.31 -4.99
C PRO A 18 -14.79 -8.61 -3.96
N PHE A 19 -13.46 -8.73 -4.05
CA PHE A 19 -12.56 -8.02 -3.11
C PHE A 19 -12.75 -6.50 -3.12
N THR A 20 -13.35 -5.96 -4.19
CA THR A 20 -13.67 -4.55 -4.38
C THR A 20 -14.91 -4.11 -3.62
N ALA A 21 -15.78 -5.03 -3.20
CA ALA A 21 -17.03 -4.68 -2.56
C ALA A 21 -16.75 -4.07 -1.17
N PRO A 22 -17.38 -2.94 -0.79
CA PRO A 22 -17.15 -2.27 0.49
C PRO A 22 -17.58 -3.11 1.70
N ALA A 23 -18.61 -3.93 1.50
CA ALA A 23 -19.14 -4.89 2.45
C ALA A 23 -19.47 -6.19 1.70
N CYS A 24 -19.82 -7.24 2.43
CA CYS A 24 -20.31 -8.47 1.82
C CYS A 24 -21.54 -8.19 0.94
N VAL A 25 -21.49 -8.59 -0.34
CA VAL A 25 -22.61 -8.34 -1.28
C VAL A 25 -23.88 -9.11 -0.93
N GLN A 26 -23.77 -10.15 -0.09
CA GLN A 26 -24.91 -10.92 0.37
C GLN A 26 -25.55 -10.32 1.62
N CYS A 27 -24.77 -10.10 2.68
CA CYS A 27 -25.32 -9.74 3.99
C CYS A 27 -25.13 -8.26 4.36
N ASN A 28 -24.50 -7.47 3.48
CA ASN A 28 -24.22 -6.05 3.65
C ASN A 28 -23.51 -5.70 4.97
N ARG A 29 -22.68 -6.63 5.48
CA ARG A 29 -21.82 -6.40 6.65
C ARG A 29 -20.40 -6.19 6.21
N ASP A 30 -19.70 -5.29 6.87
CA ASP A 30 -18.26 -5.12 6.71
C ASP A 30 -17.56 -6.46 6.94
N TYR A 31 -16.53 -6.75 6.15
CA TYR A 31 -15.75 -7.98 6.37
C TYR A 31 -15.11 -7.93 7.75
N LYS A 32 -15.16 -9.05 8.50
CA LYS A 32 -14.42 -9.14 9.75
C LYS A 32 -12.97 -9.51 9.45
N PHE A 33 -12.22 -8.52 9.04
CA PHE A 33 -10.80 -8.58 9.30
C PHE A 33 -10.61 -8.61 10.84
N PHE A 34 -9.63 -9.38 11.31
CA PHE A 34 -9.25 -9.54 12.73
C PHE A 34 -10.15 -10.46 13.58
N THR A 35 -10.80 -11.48 12.98
CA THR A 35 -11.40 -12.61 13.74
C THR A 35 -10.38 -13.50 14.46
N GLN A 36 -9.14 -13.43 13.99
CA GLN A 36 -7.96 -14.07 14.58
C GLN A 36 -6.83 -13.03 14.71
N PRO A 37 -5.87 -13.22 15.63
CA PRO A 37 -4.73 -12.33 15.78
C PRO A 37 -3.98 -12.14 14.45
N VAL A 38 -3.50 -10.92 14.17
CA VAL A 38 -2.79 -10.61 12.92
C VAL A 38 -1.56 -11.51 12.73
N GLU A 39 -0.95 -11.92 13.84
CA GLU A 39 0.22 -12.80 13.89
C GLU A 39 -0.05 -14.18 13.27
N THR A 40 -1.31 -14.60 13.16
CA THR A 40 -1.69 -15.88 12.56
C THR A 40 -2.07 -15.76 11.10
N TRP A 41 -2.06 -14.54 10.52
CA TRP A 41 -2.44 -14.34 9.14
C TRP A 41 -1.30 -14.74 8.21
N ASP A 42 -1.63 -15.50 7.17
CA ASP A 42 -0.68 -15.79 6.11
C ASP A 42 -0.55 -14.61 5.12
N SER A 43 0.35 -14.75 4.14
CA SER A 43 0.59 -13.73 3.13
C SER A 43 -0.63 -13.45 2.23
N ASP A 44 -1.47 -14.44 1.97
CA ASP A 44 -2.68 -14.28 1.14
C ASP A 44 -3.74 -13.47 1.89
N GLN A 45 -3.96 -13.79 3.16
CA GLN A 45 -4.87 -13.06 4.05
C GLN A 45 -4.44 -11.59 4.21
N LEU A 46 -3.15 -11.35 4.46
CA LEU A 46 -2.58 -10.02 4.54
C LEU A 46 -2.74 -9.22 3.25
N TYR A 47 -2.49 -9.85 2.10
CA TYR A 47 -2.66 -9.23 0.79
C TYR A 47 -4.12 -8.88 0.52
N ARG A 48 -5.05 -9.81 0.73
CA ARG A 48 -6.50 -9.60 0.53
C ARG A 48 -7.03 -8.49 1.40
N TRP A 49 -6.62 -8.44 2.66
CA TRP A 49 -6.97 -7.37 3.58
C TRP A 49 -6.50 -6.02 3.04
N LEU A 50 -5.20 -5.85 2.79
CA LEU A 50 -4.65 -4.58 2.30
C LEU A 50 -5.29 -4.16 0.98
N TYR A 51 -5.51 -5.12 0.07
CA TYR A 51 -6.16 -4.89 -1.21
C TYR A 51 -7.57 -4.34 -1.01
N SER A 52 -8.39 -5.04 -0.23
CA SER A 52 -9.79 -4.65 0.00
C SER A 52 -9.89 -3.23 0.57
N GLN A 53 -9.08 -2.91 1.59
CA GLN A 53 -9.07 -1.60 2.22
C GLN A 53 -8.61 -0.51 1.24
N HIS A 54 -7.48 -0.73 0.56
CA HIS A 54 -6.95 0.25 -0.38
C HIS A 54 -7.91 0.54 -1.53
N TYR A 55 -8.52 -0.49 -2.13
CA TYR A 55 -9.39 -0.33 -3.28
C TYR A 55 -10.66 0.47 -2.93
N GLN A 56 -11.29 0.13 -1.81
CA GLN A 56 -12.47 0.86 -1.32
C GLN A 56 -12.15 2.34 -1.09
N ILE A 57 -11.01 2.63 -0.44
CA ILE A 57 -10.59 4.01 -0.15
C ILE A 57 -10.15 4.75 -1.42
N TYR A 58 -9.57 4.05 -2.39
CA TYR A 58 -9.14 4.65 -3.66
C TYR A 58 -10.32 5.32 -4.38
N GLU A 59 -11.47 4.65 -4.46
CA GLU A 59 -12.68 5.20 -5.07
C GLU A 59 -13.17 6.45 -4.31
N THR A 60 -13.14 6.44 -2.97
CA THR A 60 -13.45 7.62 -2.14
C THR A 60 -12.51 8.79 -2.41
N VAL A 61 -11.21 8.53 -2.55
CA VAL A 61 -10.21 9.56 -2.87
C VAL A 61 -10.47 10.17 -4.25
N GLN A 62 -10.82 9.36 -5.25
CA GLN A 62 -11.17 9.87 -6.58
C GLN A 62 -12.43 10.74 -6.51
N ALA A 63 -13.46 10.29 -5.80
CA ALA A 63 -14.73 11.02 -5.69
C ALA A 63 -14.60 12.36 -4.92
N SER A 64 -13.73 12.42 -3.92
CA SER A 64 -13.49 13.61 -3.10
C SER A 64 -12.38 14.53 -3.63
N GLY A 65 -11.63 14.10 -4.65
CA GLY A 65 -10.52 14.86 -5.22
C GLY A 65 -9.26 14.89 -4.34
N GLY A 66 -9.12 14.00 -3.36
CA GLY A 66 -7.93 13.90 -2.52
C GLY A 66 -8.12 13.11 -1.23
N THR A 67 -7.13 13.16 -0.34
CA THR A 67 -7.13 12.38 0.92
C THR A 67 -7.58 13.19 2.14
N HIS A 68 -8.12 14.39 1.95
CA HIS A 68 -8.42 15.33 3.04
C HIS A 68 -9.65 14.95 3.86
N THR A 69 -10.53 14.13 3.30
CA THR A 69 -11.72 13.58 3.97
C THR A 69 -11.44 12.27 4.70
N LEU A 70 -10.27 11.67 4.49
CA LEU A 70 -9.93 10.38 5.08
C LEU A 70 -9.53 10.53 6.55
N THR A 71 -10.00 9.58 7.37
CA THR A 71 -9.43 9.31 8.69
C THR A 71 -7.96 8.94 8.57
N GLU A 72 -7.24 8.94 9.69
CA GLU A 72 -5.84 8.54 9.68
C GLU A 72 -5.63 7.09 9.22
N ILE A 73 -6.46 6.15 9.69
CA ILE A 73 -6.35 4.74 9.30
C ILE A 73 -6.64 4.57 7.81
N GLU A 74 -7.63 5.26 7.26
CA GLU A 74 -7.92 5.22 5.83
C GLU A 74 -6.77 5.81 5.01
N ARG A 75 -6.23 6.95 5.44
CA ARG A 75 -5.06 7.56 4.79
C ARG A 75 -3.85 6.62 4.80
N MET A 76 -3.64 5.87 5.89
CA MET A 76 -2.59 4.86 5.98
C MET A 76 -2.81 3.70 5.00
N ASN A 77 -4.00 3.12 4.98
CA ASN A 77 -4.37 2.07 4.03
C ASN A 77 -4.24 2.53 2.57
N TYR A 78 -4.66 3.77 2.28
CA TYR A 78 -4.52 4.36 0.96
C TYR A 78 -3.05 4.45 0.54
N HIS A 79 -2.20 5.18 1.28
CA HIS A 79 -0.83 5.44 0.85
C HIS A 79 0.08 4.21 0.88
N ILE A 80 -0.02 3.37 1.92
CA ILE A 80 0.80 2.16 2.05
C ILE A 80 0.33 1.09 1.06
N GLY A 81 -0.99 0.95 0.87
CA GLY A 81 -1.54 0.11 -0.18
C GLY A 81 -1.09 0.57 -1.56
N TYR A 82 -1.15 1.87 -1.85
CA TYR A 82 -0.73 2.40 -3.15
C TYR A 82 0.75 2.12 -3.42
N LEU A 83 1.61 2.26 -2.40
CA LEU A 83 3.01 1.87 -2.49
C LEU A 83 3.18 0.39 -2.78
N GLU A 84 2.57 -0.49 -1.97
CA GLU A 84 2.69 -1.94 -2.12
C GLU A 84 2.23 -2.40 -3.51
N PHE A 85 1.07 -1.94 -4.00
CA PHE A 85 0.54 -2.34 -5.31
C PHE A 85 1.40 -1.84 -6.46
N GLN A 86 1.88 -0.60 -6.41
CA GLN A 86 2.79 -0.12 -7.43
C GLN A 86 4.09 -0.90 -7.44
N VAL A 87 4.60 -1.22 -6.24
CA VAL A 87 5.82 -2.00 -6.10
C VAL A 87 5.67 -3.43 -6.60
N LEU A 88 4.57 -4.11 -6.28
CA LEU A 88 4.29 -5.46 -6.79
C LEU A 88 4.14 -5.50 -8.32
N ASN A 89 3.48 -4.47 -8.88
CA ASN A 89 3.22 -4.40 -10.32
C ASN A 89 4.50 -4.16 -11.12
N GLY A 90 5.27 -3.14 -10.74
CA GLY A 90 6.46 -2.74 -11.48
C GLY A 90 7.40 -1.87 -10.68
N GLY A 91 7.20 -1.72 -9.38
CA GLY A 91 8.25 -1.29 -8.48
C GLY A 91 8.24 0.06 -7.87
N ILE A 92 9.34 0.32 -7.14
CA ILE A 92 9.59 1.66 -6.59
C ILE A 92 9.63 2.68 -7.74
N HIS A 93 10.28 2.35 -8.86
CA HIS A 93 10.27 3.24 -10.02
C HIS A 93 8.85 3.46 -10.54
N GLN A 94 8.04 2.40 -10.62
CA GLN A 94 6.65 2.51 -11.04
C GLN A 94 5.83 3.36 -10.07
N TYR A 95 6.08 3.27 -8.75
CA TYR A 95 5.45 4.12 -7.75
C TYR A 95 5.75 5.61 -7.98
N PHE A 96 6.98 5.98 -8.35
CA PHE A 96 7.31 7.37 -8.67
C PHE A 96 6.86 7.82 -10.07
N PHE A 97 6.87 6.91 -11.05
CA PHE A 97 6.41 7.17 -12.41
C PHE A 97 4.91 7.46 -12.43
N ASN A 98 4.11 6.59 -11.80
CA ASN A 98 2.66 6.68 -11.78
C ASN A 98 2.13 7.85 -10.93
N PRO A 99 0.81 8.17 -11.01
CA PRO A 99 0.17 9.21 -10.20
C PRO A 99 0.32 9.04 -8.68
N SER A 100 0.81 7.89 -8.21
CA SER A 100 1.22 7.66 -6.84
C SER A 100 2.44 8.47 -6.40
N GLY A 101 3.32 8.87 -7.33
CA GLY A 101 4.62 9.48 -7.02
C GLY A 101 4.56 10.72 -6.14
N PRO A 102 3.68 11.70 -6.41
CA PRO A 102 3.50 12.88 -5.56
C PRO A 102 3.10 12.56 -4.12
N THR A 103 2.59 11.37 -3.84
CA THR A 103 2.20 10.94 -2.49
C THR A 103 3.37 10.44 -1.64
N ALA A 104 4.56 10.28 -2.23
CA ALA A 104 5.73 9.69 -1.59
C ALA A 104 6.16 10.39 -0.27
N PRO A 105 6.18 11.74 -0.16
CA PRO A 105 6.53 12.40 1.10
C PRO A 105 5.59 12.04 2.25
N ALA A 106 4.28 12.02 1.99
CA ALA A 106 3.29 11.59 2.97
C ALA A 106 3.48 10.10 3.32
N CYS A 107 3.72 9.25 2.33
CA CYS A 107 3.95 7.83 2.54
C CYS A 107 5.18 7.56 3.44
N VAL A 108 6.28 8.32 3.29
CA VAL A 108 7.46 8.21 4.18
C VAL A 108 7.08 8.39 5.65
N GLU A 109 6.27 9.41 5.98
CA GLU A 109 5.88 9.66 7.37
C GLU A 109 4.99 8.54 7.93
N LEU A 110 4.09 8.00 7.11
CA LEU A 110 3.22 6.88 7.50
C LEU A 110 4.02 5.57 7.67
N LEU A 111 5.02 5.33 6.82
CA LEU A 111 5.94 4.20 6.96
C LEU A 111 6.72 4.26 8.27
N LYS A 112 7.21 5.45 8.66
CA LYS A 112 7.83 5.65 9.98
C LYS A 112 6.86 5.32 11.12
N LYS A 113 5.59 5.72 10.98
CA LYS A 113 4.54 5.48 11.99
C LYS A 113 4.29 3.99 12.24
N ILE A 114 4.24 3.19 11.19
CA ILE A 114 4.12 1.72 11.30
C ILE A 114 5.45 0.99 11.55
N LYS A 115 6.52 1.75 11.82
CA LYS A 115 7.88 1.24 12.04
C LYS A 115 8.47 0.49 10.84
N ALA A 116 8.00 0.76 9.62
CA ALA A 116 8.58 0.25 8.37
C ALA A 116 9.83 1.04 7.98
N ARG A 117 10.89 0.93 8.80
CA ARG A 117 12.08 1.80 8.71
C ARG A 117 12.84 1.62 7.41
N ARG A 118 12.95 0.39 6.91
CA ARG A 118 13.70 0.11 5.66
C ARG A 118 12.98 0.72 4.46
N TRP A 119 11.65 0.62 4.43
CA TRP A 119 10.83 1.25 3.41
C TRP A 119 10.87 2.78 3.47
N ALA A 120 10.77 3.36 4.67
CA ALA A 120 10.86 4.80 4.85
C ALA A 120 12.22 5.35 4.37
N ALA A 121 13.32 4.66 4.71
CA ALA A 121 14.67 5.02 4.27
C ALA A 121 14.83 4.89 2.75
N LEU A 122 14.32 3.79 2.16
CA LEU A 122 14.34 3.56 0.73
C LEU A 122 13.60 4.69 -0.02
N LEU A 123 12.34 4.94 0.33
CA LEU A 123 11.53 5.95 -0.34
C LEU A 123 12.11 7.36 -0.17
N SER A 124 12.66 7.66 1.02
CA SER A 124 13.38 8.92 1.29
C SER A 124 14.63 9.09 0.43
N SER A 125 15.32 8.00 0.05
CA SER A 125 16.50 8.08 -0.80
C SER A 125 16.15 8.51 -2.23
N TYR A 126 15.02 8.02 -2.77
CA TYR A 126 14.51 8.43 -4.09
C TYR A 126 14.02 9.87 -4.08
N LEU A 127 13.40 10.32 -2.98
CA LEU A 127 12.95 11.70 -2.85
C LEU A 127 14.08 12.73 -3.04
N LYS A 128 15.34 12.36 -2.77
CA LYS A 128 16.50 13.25 -2.98
C LYS A 128 16.72 13.66 -4.44
N ALA A 129 16.16 12.91 -5.40
CA ALA A 129 16.26 13.23 -6.82
C ALA A 129 15.32 14.38 -7.26
N PHE A 130 14.33 14.72 -6.42
CA PHE A 130 13.35 15.76 -6.74
C PHE A 130 13.69 17.08 -6.04
N PRO A 131 13.41 18.23 -6.67
CA PRO A 131 13.53 19.53 -6.04
C PRO A 131 12.75 19.57 -4.73
N GLN A 132 13.39 20.06 -3.66
CA GLN A 132 12.80 20.14 -2.31
C GLN A 132 12.26 18.81 -1.76
N LYS A 133 12.67 17.66 -2.34
CA LYS A 133 12.14 16.34 -2.02
C LYS A 133 10.64 16.19 -2.30
N LEU A 134 10.12 16.92 -3.29
CA LEU A 134 8.72 16.91 -3.68
C LEU A 134 8.60 16.47 -5.14
N PRO A 135 8.10 15.25 -5.42
CA PRO A 135 7.85 14.83 -6.79
C PRO A 135 6.74 15.69 -7.41
N PRO A 136 6.96 16.28 -8.60
CA PRO A 136 5.96 17.11 -9.26
C PRO A 136 4.70 16.32 -9.62
N GLN A 137 3.55 17.00 -9.77
CA GLN A 137 2.29 16.39 -10.19
C GLN A 137 2.32 15.90 -11.65
N SER A 138 3.11 16.57 -12.51
CA SER A 138 3.31 16.16 -13.89
C SER A 138 4.16 14.91 -13.98
N MET A 139 3.64 13.89 -14.67
CA MET A 139 4.39 12.67 -14.97
C MET A 139 5.63 12.95 -15.82
N GLU A 140 5.53 13.88 -16.78
CA GLU A 140 6.65 14.26 -17.63
C GLU A 140 7.79 14.86 -16.81
N GLU A 141 7.48 15.77 -15.89
CA GLU A 141 8.48 16.37 -15.03
C GLU A 141 9.09 15.35 -14.07
N ARG A 142 8.28 14.45 -13.49
CA ARG A 142 8.82 13.37 -12.65
C ARG A 142 9.81 12.50 -13.41
N ASN A 143 9.50 12.17 -14.67
CA ASN A 143 10.37 11.33 -15.50
C ASN A 143 11.72 11.99 -15.77
N LYS A 144 11.75 13.31 -16.04
CA LYS A 144 13.02 14.05 -16.21
C LYS A 144 13.92 13.92 -14.98
N HIS A 145 13.34 13.98 -13.77
CA HIS A 145 14.10 13.81 -12.53
C HIS A 145 14.54 12.36 -12.30
N LEU A 146 13.66 11.39 -12.57
CA LEU A 146 13.99 9.96 -12.43
C LEU A 146 15.10 9.53 -13.40
N GLU A 147 15.08 10.04 -14.64
CA GLU A 147 16.09 9.74 -15.67
C GLU A 147 17.50 10.23 -15.32
N ALA A 148 17.60 11.25 -14.47
CA ALA A 148 18.89 11.72 -13.96
C ALA A 148 19.50 10.79 -12.90
N ILE A 149 18.74 9.85 -12.33
CA ILE A 149 19.25 8.87 -11.36
C ILE A 149 19.98 7.76 -12.14
N PRO A 150 21.28 7.51 -11.89
CA PRO A 150 22.01 6.44 -12.55
C PRO A 150 21.32 5.08 -12.33
N ARG A 151 21.15 4.31 -13.41
CA ARG A 151 20.54 2.97 -13.38
C ARG A 151 19.13 2.95 -12.77
N TRP A 152 18.36 4.04 -12.78
CA TRP A 152 17.05 4.08 -12.12
C TRP A 152 16.05 2.99 -12.57
N ARG A 153 16.10 2.60 -13.85
CA ARG A 153 15.33 1.46 -14.39
C ARG A 153 15.91 0.10 -14.04
N GLN A 154 17.21 0.03 -13.73
CA GLN A 154 17.93 -1.20 -13.37
C GLN A 154 17.90 -1.49 -11.87
N ILE A 155 17.85 -0.46 -11.01
CA ILE A 155 17.57 -0.64 -9.58
C ILE A 155 16.24 -1.41 -9.37
N TRP A 156 15.35 -1.39 -10.38
CA TRP A 156 14.11 -2.16 -10.38
C TRP A 156 14.28 -3.65 -10.71
N LEU A 157 15.06 -3.99 -11.74
CA LEU A 157 15.42 -5.39 -12.02
C LEU A 157 16.18 -5.94 -10.82
N ASP A 158 17.10 -5.14 -10.30
CA ASP A 158 17.82 -5.43 -9.07
C ASP A 158 16.86 -5.57 -7.89
N TRP A 159 15.67 -4.95 -7.82
CA TRP A 159 14.76 -5.16 -6.67
C TRP A 159 13.92 -6.43 -6.76
N ARG A 160 13.49 -6.83 -7.97
CA ARG A 160 12.87 -8.17 -8.18
C ARG A 160 13.91 -9.29 -8.00
N GLU A 161 15.15 -9.07 -8.42
CA GLU A 161 16.26 -10.03 -8.27
C GLU A 161 16.91 -9.98 -6.87
N HIS A 162 17.03 -8.81 -6.22
CA HIS A 162 17.61 -8.56 -4.88
C HIS A 162 16.61 -8.54 -3.72
N ARG A 163 15.34 -8.94 -3.92
CA ARG A 163 14.64 -9.57 -2.78
C ARG A 163 15.40 -10.82 -2.28
N LEU A 164 16.43 -11.30 -3.00
CA LEU A 164 17.18 -12.55 -2.75
C LEU A 164 18.72 -12.46 -2.64
N VAL A 165 19.39 -11.32 -2.82
CA VAL A 165 20.88 -11.26 -2.88
C VAL A 165 21.53 -10.71 -1.60
N GLN A 166 20.77 -10.41 -0.55
CA GLN A 166 21.34 -10.38 0.80
C GLN A 166 20.59 -11.38 1.70
N PRO A 167 21.30 -12.17 2.53
CA PRO A 167 20.71 -13.15 3.44
C PRO A 167 20.01 -12.51 4.66
N GLU A 168 19.79 -11.20 4.62
CA GLU A 168 19.02 -10.46 5.62
C GLU A 168 17.52 -10.81 5.49
N PRO A 169 16.74 -10.80 6.59
CA PRO A 169 15.31 -11.09 6.52
C PRO A 169 14.63 -10.19 5.48
N PRO A 170 13.54 -10.68 4.85
CA PRO A 170 12.83 -9.95 3.81
C PRO A 170 12.52 -8.52 4.27
N PRO A 171 12.44 -7.54 3.35
CA PRO A 171 12.00 -6.20 3.71
C PRO A 171 10.69 -6.32 4.49
N GLU A 172 10.57 -5.49 5.53
CA GLU A 172 9.46 -5.55 6.48
C GLU A 172 8.12 -5.68 5.71
N SER A 173 7.30 -6.67 6.07
CA SER A 173 6.01 -6.87 5.42
C SER A 173 5.11 -5.66 5.70
N LEU A 174 4.93 -4.80 4.70
CA LEU A 174 4.06 -3.62 4.79
C LEU A 174 2.63 -4.00 5.17
N PRO A 175 2.01 -5.03 4.56
CA PRO A 175 0.69 -5.50 4.99
C PRO A 175 0.65 -5.88 6.48
N LEU A 176 1.65 -6.63 6.96
CA LEU A 176 1.70 -7.08 8.36
C LEU A 176 1.88 -5.93 9.34
N LEU A 177 2.84 -5.03 9.06
CA LEU A 177 3.09 -3.88 9.92
C LEU A 177 1.89 -2.94 9.98
N LEU A 178 1.22 -2.72 8.85
CA LEU A 178 0.01 -1.91 8.81
C LEU A 178 -1.15 -2.61 9.54
N ALA A 179 -1.36 -3.90 9.33
CA ALA A 179 -2.40 -4.66 10.02
C ALA A 179 -2.23 -4.63 11.54
N ARG A 180 -0.98 -4.80 12.04
CA ARG A 180 -0.67 -4.66 13.48
C ARG A 180 -0.95 -3.25 14.00
N TYR A 181 -0.57 -2.23 13.24
CA TYR A 181 -0.87 -0.85 13.61
C TYR A 181 -2.39 -0.63 13.70
N VAL A 182 -3.15 -1.05 12.69
CA VAL A 182 -4.61 -0.92 12.69
C VAL A 182 -5.25 -1.69 13.85
N ALA A 183 -4.84 -2.94 14.09
CA ALA A 183 -5.33 -3.75 15.20
C ALA A 183 -5.13 -3.08 16.57
N SER A 184 -3.95 -2.49 16.80
CA SER A 184 -3.62 -1.81 18.07
C SER A 184 -4.29 -0.45 18.27
N HIS A 185 -4.93 0.11 17.23
CA HIS A 185 -5.58 1.44 17.30
C HIS A 185 -7.09 1.38 17.04
N ARG A 186 -7.66 0.17 16.91
CA ARG A 186 -9.11 -0.04 16.73
C ARG A 186 -9.95 0.37 17.94
N ASP A 187 -9.38 0.29 19.15
CA ASP A 187 -10.11 0.55 20.40
C ASP A 187 -10.01 2.02 20.86
N GLY A 188 -9.46 2.92 20.04
CA GLY A 188 -9.22 4.33 20.38
C GLY A 188 -10.14 5.35 19.71
N SER A 189 -11.16 4.91 18.97
CA SER A 189 -12.17 5.79 18.37
C SER A 189 -13.48 5.65 19.16
N ALA A 190 -13.55 6.32 20.30
CA ALA A 190 -14.79 6.59 21.04
C ALA A 190 -15.27 8.00 20.70
#